data_AF-A0A7S0DJD2-F1
#
_entry.id   AF-A0A7S0DJD2-F1
#
_cell.length_a   1.000
_cell.length_b   1.000
_cell.length_c   1.000
_cell.angle_alpha   90.00
_cell.angle_beta   90.00
_cell.angle_gamma   90.00
#
_symmetry.space_group_name_H-M   'P 1'
#
loop_
_entity.id
_entity.type
_entity.pdbx_description
1 polymer ?
#
loop_
_entity_poly.entity_id
_entity_poly.type
_entity_poly.pdbx_seq_one_letter_code
_entity_poly.pdbx_strand_id
1 'polypeptide(L)'
;MATLKYEQMKAVIKAAKIRWLTIEECTDILVNYRAHGFPLSSTAAERPSPSGSVFLYNANTASEWYEDGYMWKIRGPGKFTNIDIRGMYPGVRELVCASNENEGGFQRRGYWLSQQGGIVLVHYLASAATITNTTK
;
A
#
# COMPACT_ATOMS: atom_id res chain seq x y z
N MET A 1 25.24 10.87 -5.13
CA MET A 1 24.54 9.75 -4.47
C MET A 1 23.02 9.96 -4.32
N ALA A 2 22.51 11.17 -4.02
CA ALA A 2 21.06 11.42 -3.89
C ALA A 2 20.25 11.24 -5.18
N THR A 3 20.78 11.68 -6.33
CA THR A 3 20.11 11.59 -7.64
C THR A 3 19.82 10.14 -8.07
N LEU A 4 20.74 9.21 -7.77
CA LEU A 4 20.58 7.79 -8.12
C LEU A 4 19.44 7.14 -7.33
N LYS A 5 19.31 7.47 -6.04
CA LYS A 5 18.22 6.97 -5.18
C LYS A 5 16.84 7.49 -5.63
N TYR A 6 16.78 8.75 -6.06
CA TYR A 6 15.55 9.36 -6.57
C TYR A 6 15.06 8.71 -7.88
N GLU A 7 15.95 8.45 -8.83
CA GLU A 7 15.59 7.78 -10.09
C GLU A 7 15.19 6.31 -9.88
N GLN A 8 15.83 5.61 -8.94
CA GLN A 8 15.39 4.28 -8.52
C GLN A 8 13.96 4.32 -7.94
N MET A 9 13.66 5.31 -7.09
CA MET A 9 12.33 5.43 -6.51
C MET A 9 11.25 5.70 -7.58
N LYS A 10 11.54 6.52 -8.59
CA LYS A 10 10.61 6.70 -9.73
C LYS A 10 10.31 5.37 -10.44
N ALA A 11 11.32 4.53 -10.63
CA ALA A 11 11.13 3.22 -11.25
C ALA A 11 10.26 2.31 -10.38
N VAL A 12 10.46 2.32 -9.06
CA VAL A 12 9.63 1.60 -8.08
C VAL A 12 8.18 2.05 -8.16
N ILE A 13 7.91 3.36 -8.15
CA ILE A 13 6.54 3.90 -8.25
C ILE A 13 5.90 3.63 -9.62
N LYS A 14 6.69 3.60 -10.69
CA LYS A 14 6.20 3.16 -12.00
C LYS A 14 5.82 1.67 -11.98
N ALA A 15 6.62 0.83 -11.33
CA ALA A 15 6.34 -0.60 -11.20
C ALA A 15 5.10 -0.88 -10.35
N ALA A 16 4.85 -0.06 -9.32
CA ALA A 16 3.67 -0.17 -8.45
C ALA A 16 2.34 -0.14 -9.24
N LYS A 17 2.33 0.46 -10.44
CA LYS A 17 1.14 0.53 -11.32
C LYS A 17 0.70 -0.81 -11.90
N ILE A 18 1.61 -1.77 -12.01
CA ILE A 18 1.37 -3.03 -12.74
C ILE A 18 1.69 -4.28 -11.92
N ARG A 19 2.37 -4.14 -10.78
CA ARG A 19 2.68 -5.23 -9.86
C ARG A 19 2.72 -4.75 -8.42
N TRP A 20 2.59 -5.70 -7.50
CA TRP A 20 2.92 -5.47 -6.10
C TRP A 20 4.40 -5.12 -5.95
N LEU A 21 4.69 -4.17 -5.06
CA LEU A 21 6.07 -3.87 -4.65
C LEU A 21 6.67 -5.08 -3.92
N THR A 22 7.97 -5.29 -4.07
CA THR A 22 8.65 -6.35 -3.31
C THR A 22 8.82 -5.93 -1.85
N ILE A 23 9.09 -6.90 -0.97
CA ILE A 23 9.30 -6.61 0.46
C ILE A 23 10.50 -5.67 0.65
N GLU A 24 11.55 -5.83 -0.16
CA GLU A 24 12.72 -4.96 -0.14
C GLU A 24 12.37 -3.52 -0.55
N GLU A 25 11.58 -3.35 -1.61
CA GLU A 25 11.10 -2.04 -2.05
C GLU A 25 10.22 -1.37 -0.99
N CYS A 26 9.27 -2.11 -0.41
CA CYS A 26 8.43 -1.62 0.68
C CYS A 26 9.26 -1.23 1.90
N THR A 27 10.25 -2.05 2.26
CA THR A 27 11.14 -1.79 3.42
C THR A 27 11.99 -0.56 3.18
N ASP A 28 12.55 -0.39 1.98
CA ASP A 28 13.33 0.80 1.64
C ASP A 28 12.47 2.06 1.70
N ILE A 29 11.23 2.03 1.19
CA ILE A 29 10.29 3.15 1.33
C ILE A 29 10.01 3.43 2.81
N LEU A 30 9.60 2.42 3.59
CA LEU A 30 9.27 2.59 5.00
C LEU A 30 10.43 3.24 5.77
N VAL A 31 11.67 2.78 5.55
CA VAL A 31 12.84 3.26 6.27
C VAL A 31 13.32 4.63 5.78
N ASN A 32 13.30 4.86 4.47
CA ASN A 32 13.97 5.99 3.84
C ASN A 32 13.01 7.02 3.23
N TYR A 33 11.71 6.98 3.53
CA TYR A 33 10.70 7.84 2.91
C TYR A 33 11.08 9.32 2.87
N ARG A 34 11.65 9.86 3.95
CA ARG A 34 12.08 11.26 4.02
C ARG A 34 13.20 11.57 3.02
N ALA A 35 14.18 10.68 2.91
CA ALA A 35 15.29 10.81 1.97
C ALA A 35 14.82 10.66 0.52
N HIS A 36 13.77 9.87 0.30
CA HIS A 36 13.12 9.70 -1.00
C HIS A 36 12.13 10.83 -1.35
N GLY A 37 11.88 11.76 -0.43
CA GLY A 37 10.88 12.82 -0.60
C GLY A 37 9.44 12.30 -0.64
N PHE A 38 9.18 11.11 -0.08
CA PHE A 38 7.84 10.54 0.03
C PHE A 38 7.07 11.24 1.15
N PRO A 39 5.96 11.94 0.87
CA PRO A 39 5.21 12.64 1.91
C PRO A 39 4.39 11.66 2.75
N LEU A 40 4.20 12.00 4.03
CA LEU A 40 3.19 11.37 4.87
C LEU A 40 1.84 12.02 4.59
N SER A 41 0.84 11.19 4.31
CA SER A 41 -0.55 11.61 4.18
C SER A 41 -1.17 11.74 5.57
N SER A 42 -1.86 12.86 5.82
CA SER A 42 -2.52 13.15 7.09
C SER A 42 -3.94 12.59 7.19
N THR A 43 -4.57 12.32 6.05
CA THR A 43 -5.94 11.80 5.92
C THR A 43 -5.97 10.63 4.96
N ALA A 44 -6.93 9.72 5.14
CA ALA A 44 -7.12 8.61 4.22
C ALA A 44 -7.36 9.11 2.78
N ALA A 45 -6.84 8.37 1.80
CA ALA A 45 -7.12 8.65 0.41
C ALA A 45 -8.57 8.29 0.08
N GLU A 46 -9.34 9.22 -0.47
CA GLU A 46 -10.71 8.96 -0.89
C GLU A 46 -10.74 8.23 -2.24
N ARG A 47 -11.16 6.96 -2.24
CA ARG A 47 -11.28 6.08 -3.42
C ARG A 47 -10.11 6.23 -4.40
N PRO A 48 -8.87 5.98 -3.95
CA PRO A 48 -7.67 6.17 -4.76
C PRO A 48 -7.72 5.35 -6.05
N SER A 49 -6.96 5.78 -7.06
CA SER A 49 -6.92 5.08 -8.35
C SER A 49 -6.64 3.58 -8.16
N PRO A 50 -7.40 2.68 -8.82
CA PRO A 50 -7.35 1.25 -8.49
C PRO A 50 -6.01 0.56 -8.73
N SER A 51 -5.09 1.15 -9.51
CA SER A 51 -3.79 0.53 -9.81
C SER A 51 -2.63 1.52 -9.67
N GLY A 52 -1.70 1.21 -8.77
CA GLY A 52 -0.45 1.96 -8.59
C GLY A 52 -0.48 3.13 -7.64
N SER A 53 -1.61 3.38 -6.99
CA SER A 53 -1.65 4.33 -5.89
C SER A 53 -0.90 3.74 -4.69
N VAL A 54 0.07 4.51 -4.20
CA VAL A 54 0.91 4.19 -3.04
C VAL A 54 0.90 5.39 -2.10
N PHE A 55 0.56 5.15 -0.84
CA PHE A 55 0.48 6.18 0.19
C PHE A 55 1.26 5.76 1.42
N LEU A 56 1.82 6.74 2.12
CA LEU A 56 2.50 6.53 3.38
C LEU A 56 1.75 7.30 4.47
N TYR A 57 1.49 6.66 5.59
CA TYR A 57 0.78 7.25 6.73
C TYR A 57 1.60 7.09 7.99
N ASN A 58 1.38 7.98 8.95
CA ASN A 58 1.75 7.75 10.34
C ASN A 58 0.50 7.34 11.11
N ALA A 59 0.37 6.06 11.43
CA ALA A 59 -0.80 5.49 12.09
C ALA A 59 -1.05 6.07 13.50
N ASN A 60 -0.06 6.72 14.13
CA ASN A 60 -0.25 7.38 15.42
C ASN A 60 -1.02 8.70 15.28
N THR A 61 -0.94 9.36 14.12
CA THR A 61 -1.56 10.68 13.88
C THR A 61 -2.70 10.62 12.88
N ALA A 62 -2.72 9.61 12.01
CA ALA A 62 -3.74 9.41 10.99
C ALA A 62 -4.40 8.05 11.22
N SER A 63 -5.01 7.83 12.39
CA SER A 63 -5.56 6.52 12.78
C SER A 63 -6.62 5.97 11.82
N GLU A 64 -7.28 6.85 11.06
CA GLU A 64 -8.32 6.54 10.08
C GLU A 64 -7.77 6.25 8.69
N TRP A 65 -6.46 6.07 8.50
CA TRP A 65 -5.81 5.81 7.20
C TRP A 65 -6.44 4.67 6.38
N TYR A 66 -7.19 3.77 7.02
CA TYR A 66 -7.89 2.66 6.38
C TYR A 66 -9.29 3.02 5.84
N GLU A 67 -9.84 4.18 6.18
CA GLU A 67 -11.16 4.67 5.76
C GLU A 67 -11.09 5.33 4.38
N ASP A 68 -10.76 4.54 3.36
CA ASP A 68 -10.51 4.99 1.99
C ASP A 68 -11.76 4.97 1.07
N GLY A 69 -12.94 4.78 1.65
CA GLY A 69 -14.21 4.76 0.93
C GLY A 69 -14.47 3.51 0.07
N TYR A 70 -13.65 2.46 0.20
CA TYR A 70 -13.91 1.15 -0.40
C TYR A 70 -14.46 0.14 0.62
N MET A 71 -15.44 -0.68 0.20
CA MET A 71 -15.88 -1.83 0.99
C MET A 71 -14.89 -3.00 0.82
N TRP A 72 -14.02 -3.16 1.80
CA TRP A 72 -13.09 -4.29 1.89
C TRP A 72 -13.78 -5.54 2.45
N LYS A 73 -13.34 -6.72 2.02
CA LYS A 73 -13.71 -7.99 2.64
C LYS A 73 -13.24 -7.99 4.10
N ILE A 74 -14.16 -8.23 5.02
CA ILE A 74 -13.88 -8.34 6.46
C ILE A 74 -14.21 -9.77 6.89
N ARG A 75 -13.33 -10.44 7.65
CA ARG A 75 -13.54 -11.84 8.10
C ARG A 75 -14.49 -11.94 9.30
N GLY A 76 -14.79 -10.81 9.92
CA GLY A 76 -15.66 -10.68 11.10
C GLY A 76 -15.58 -9.25 11.66
N PRO A 77 -16.40 -8.88 12.66
CA PRO A 77 -16.42 -7.53 13.21
C PRO A 77 -15.00 -7.10 13.63
N GLY A 78 -14.49 -6.02 13.02
CA GLY A 78 -13.18 -5.45 13.33
C GLY A 78 -11.94 -6.23 12.83
N LYS A 79 -12.08 -7.24 11.95
CA LYS A 79 -10.92 -8.02 11.45
C LYS A 79 -10.89 -8.10 9.91
N PHE A 80 -10.00 -7.33 9.28
CA PHE A 80 -9.74 -7.38 7.83
C PHE A 80 -9.36 -8.80 7.37
N THR A 81 -9.77 -9.18 6.14
CA THR A 81 -9.89 -10.60 5.77
C THR A 81 -8.62 -11.45 5.77
N ASN A 82 -7.43 -10.90 5.58
CA ASN A 82 -6.20 -11.67 5.61
C ASN A 82 -5.06 -10.81 6.14
N ILE A 83 -4.84 -10.87 7.45
CA ILE A 83 -3.52 -10.56 8.02
C ILE A 83 -2.65 -11.79 7.73
N ASP A 84 -2.24 -11.96 6.47
CA ASP A 84 -1.15 -12.89 6.16
C ASP A 84 0.14 -12.17 6.54
N ILE A 85 0.62 -12.41 7.76
CA ILE A 85 1.92 -11.91 8.20
C ILE A 85 2.98 -12.75 7.49
N ARG A 86 3.22 -12.47 6.21
CA ARG A 86 4.39 -12.98 5.49
C ARG A 86 5.62 -12.23 5.96
N GLY A 87 6.10 -12.60 7.14
CA GLY A 87 7.38 -12.16 7.68
C GLY A 87 8.53 -12.82 6.93
N MET A 88 8.79 -12.42 5.69
CA MET A 88 10.01 -12.83 4.98
C MET A 88 11.24 -12.02 5.43
N TYR A 89 11.04 -10.91 6.15
CA TYR A 89 12.11 -10.11 6.76
C TYR A 89 11.79 -9.81 8.23
N PRO A 90 12.77 -9.91 9.16
CA PRO A 90 12.53 -9.62 10.58
C PRO A 90 11.93 -8.22 10.77
N GLY A 91 10.71 -8.17 11.31
CA GLY A 91 10.05 -6.91 11.68
C GLY A 91 9.12 -6.31 10.64
N VAL A 92 9.11 -6.76 9.37
CA VAL A 92 8.09 -6.35 8.39
C VAL A 92 6.79 -7.13 8.62
N ARG A 93 5.66 -6.44 8.47
CA ARG A 93 4.30 -6.99 8.54
C ARG A 93 3.56 -6.60 7.27
N GLU A 94 2.72 -7.50 6.77
CA GLU A 94 1.85 -7.30 5.61
C GLU A 94 0.39 -7.54 6.01
N LEU A 95 -0.52 -6.72 5.50
CA LEU A 95 -1.98 -6.87 5.55
C LEU A 95 -2.49 -6.91 4.12
N VAL A 96 -3.33 -7.88 3.78
CA VAL A 96 -3.95 -7.98 2.45
C VAL A 96 -5.47 -7.85 2.58
N CYS A 97 -6.05 -6.89 1.87
CA CYS A 97 -7.48 -6.66 1.79
C CYS A 97 -7.95 -6.85 0.35
N ALA A 98 -8.93 -7.72 0.12
CA ALA A 98 -9.61 -7.84 -1.17
C ALA A 98 -10.92 -7.04 -1.14
N SER A 99 -11.29 -6.38 -2.23
CA SER A 99 -12.54 -5.62 -2.31
C SER A 99 -13.77 -6.55 -2.39
N ASN A 100 -14.88 -6.12 -1.79
CA ASN A 100 -16.21 -6.71 -1.98
C ASN A 100 -16.96 -6.10 -3.17
N GLU A 101 -16.59 -4.88 -3.59
CA GLU A 101 -17.33 -4.12 -4.60
C GLU A 101 -17.04 -4.58 -6.03
N ASN A 102 -15.86 -5.19 -6.25
CA ASN A 102 -15.36 -5.49 -7.58
C ASN A 102 -15.12 -6.99 -7.77
N GLU A 103 -15.78 -7.58 -8.78
CA GLU A 103 -15.46 -8.93 -9.28
C GLU A 103 -14.06 -8.98 -9.94
N GLY A 104 -13.48 -7.83 -10.28
CA GLY A 104 -12.21 -7.68 -10.99
C GLY A 104 -10.93 -7.88 -10.16
N GLY A 105 -11.02 -8.35 -8.91
CA GLY A 105 -9.82 -8.68 -8.12
C GLY A 105 -9.01 -7.49 -7.62
N PHE A 106 -9.66 -6.34 -7.41
CA PHE A 106 -9.05 -5.17 -6.76
C PHE A 106 -8.66 -5.47 -5.31
N GLN A 107 -7.44 -5.10 -4.96
CA GLN A 107 -6.83 -5.40 -3.67
C GLN A 107 -6.06 -4.18 -3.13
N ARG A 108 -5.94 -4.14 -1.80
CA ARG A 108 -5.11 -3.21 -1.05
C ARG A 108 -4.16 -4.02 -0.18
N ARG A 109 -2.90 -3.60 -0.12
CA ARG A 109 -1.91 -4.15 0.80
C ARG A 109 -1.36 -3.06 1.71
N GLY A 110 -1.26 -3.36 3.00
CA GLY A 110 -0.62 -2.51 4.00
C GLY A 110 0.69 -3.13 4.46
N TYR A 111 1.77 -2.35 4.55
CA TYR A 111 3.08 -2.78 5.03
C TYR A 111 3.52 -1.87 6.18
N TRP A 112 4.06 -2.46 7.25
CA TRP A 112 4.67 -1.68 8.32
C TRP A 112 5.80 -2.45 8.99
N LEU A 113 6.71 -1.70 9.60
CA LEU A 113 7.80 -2.23 10.40
C LEU A 113 7.43 -2.12 11.88
N SER A 114 7.48 -3.22 12.62
CA SER A 114 7.19 -3.23 14.07
C SER A 114 8.07 -2.26 14.87
N GLN A 115 9.26 -1.95 14.38
CA GLN A 115 10.22 -1.07 15.06
C GLN A 115 10.15 0.41 14.62
N GLN A 116 9.42 0.75 13.55
CA GLN A 116 9.43 2.12 12.98
C GLN A 116 8.28 3.01 13.45
N GLY A 117 7.79 2.81 14.67
CA GLY A 117 6.97 3.82 15.34
C GLY A 117 5.69 4.22 14.61
N GLY A 118 5.05 3.30 13.88
CA GLY A 118 3.71 3.51 13.33
C GLY A 118 3.64 3.98 11.87
N ILE A 119 4.74 3.96 11.11
CA ILE A 119 4.66 4.23 9.66
C ILE A 119 4.03 3.04 8.93
N VAL A 120 3.03 3.32 8.09
CA VAL A 120 2.30 2.34 7.28
C VAL A 120 2.35 2.76 5.81
N LEU A 121 2.80 1.85 4.95
CA LEU A 121 2.75 1.97 3.50
C LEU A 121 1.51 1.24 2.99
N VAL A 122 0.66 1.91 2.23
CA VAL A 122 -0.54 1.34 1.64
C VAL A 122 -0.40 1.36 0.13
N HIS A 123 -0.60 0.21 -0.51
CA HIS A 123 -0.50 0.02 -1.95
C HIS A 123 -1.81 -0.57 -2.48
N TYR A 124 -2.33 0.01 -3.55
CA TYR A 124 -3.54 -0.41 -4.25
C TYR A 124 -3.18 -0.99 -5.63
N LEU A 125 -3.73 -2.16 -5.94
CA LEU A 125 -3.53 -2.79 -7.24
C LEU A 125 -4.82 -3.49 -7.69
N ALA A 126 -5.17 -3.25 -8.94
CA ALA A 126 -6.24 -3.96 -9.61
C ALA A 126 -5.67 -5.24 -10.25
N SER A 127 -6.41 -6.35 -10.22
CA SER A 127 -6.01 -7.53 -10.99
C SER A 127 -6.11 -7.24 -12.48
N ALA A 128 -5.35 -7.97 -13.30
CA ALA A 128 -5.28 -7.80 -14.76
C ALA A 128 -6.65 -7.75 -15.45
N ALA A 129 -7.68 -8.41 -14.88
CA ALA A 129 -9.06 -8.40 -15.38
C ALA A 129 -9.79 -7.05 -15.24
N THR A 130 -9.33 -6.16 -14.35
CA THR A 130 -9.95 -4.83 -14.17
C THR A 130 -9.42 -3.82 -15.21
N ILE A 131 -8.18 -3.99 -15.68
CA ILE A 131 -7.52 -3.05 -16.61
C ILE A 131 -8.25 -2.98 -17.96
N THR A 132 -8.99 -4.03 -18.34
CA THR A 132 -9.72 -4.10 -19.61
C THR A 132 -11.05 -3.33 -19.61
N ASN A 133 -11.58 -2.92 -18.45
CA ASN A 133 -12.93 -2.33 -18.36
C ASN A 133 -12.96 -0.79 -18.35
N THR A 134 -11.82 -0.11 -18.47
CA THR A 134 -11.76 1.38 -18.50
C THR A 134 -11.59 1.96 -19.91
N THR A 135 -11.72 1.13 -20.95
CA THR A 135 -11.86 1.59 -22.35
C THR A 135 -13.28 1.34 -22.83
N LYS A 136 -14.18 2.26 -22.50
CA LYS A 136 -15.39 2.51 -23.29
C LYS A 136 -15.83 3.96 -23.15
#